data_AF-A0A2V9F548-F1
#
_entry.id   AF-A0A2V9F548-F1
#
_cell.length_a   1.000
_cell.length_b   1.000
_cell.length_c   1.000
_cell.angle_alpha   90.00
_cell.angle_beta   90.00
_cell.angle_gamma   90.00
#
_symmetry.space_group_name_H-M   'P 1'
#
loop_
_entity.id
_entity.type
_entity.pdbx_description
1 polymer ?
#
loop_
_entity_poly.entity_id
_entity_poly.type
_entity_poly.pdbx_seq_one_letter_code
_entity_poly.pdbx_strand_id
1 'polypeptide(L)'
;MYTMPNRKAIAYPGLNAGACAHHGVNARHEFGISHANCAGATGSPVGARQAAPARLGPSEKMKESRMKRSWTALAVALAAIFAVAGCNDYGNTFQNNTGASISFLSPAQTSAGGADFVMTVNGGGFVTKTVVEWNGKPLKTAPTLDSGGNILNETATVPAALIAKPGVATVITLNPASGAGNNGLSNPLAFIINPPPNPLPGLTSIAPASAPAGGAQFTLMLNGSNFLPTTDPSGGSQVNWSIAGTQRKLTVLSGTSSNQIQASVTADLLVNPGTTNLTASVTVFNPPSPAPVGCTTVCTGGGGGGSTAPATFTICPSSGCPPGTAAGTAATALVAEETPALSLDGRYVAYTAVENDRAQVFLRDTCEGAGADCRPHTALLSAAADGSPANEESHSPSMSSDARYVAFSSAATNLVEHSPPGRQVYLLDTCAGAGDSCKPSTHLISTDENGALVGTESILPSVSSSGRFVAFLAVTPSHSSNQVSDLAASGNNSGHRQIFIRDTCLRATNCTPKTTRISLLAGDGSGPGAKLAGPSMSGQARHVAIVGANGATL
;
A
#
# COMPACT_ATOMS: atom_id res chain seq x y z
N MET A 1 -46.59 -8.18 65.39
CA MET A 1 -46.15 -9.23 64.45
C MET A 1 -44.95 -8.61 63.71
N TYR A 2 -43.71 -9.09 63.80
CA TYR A 2 -43.19 -10.46 63.62
C TYR A 2 -43.60 -11.07 62.26
N THR A 3 -42.70 -11.60 61.41
CA THR A 3 -41.31 -12.06 61.63
C THR A 3 -40.39 -11.76 60.44
N MET A 4 -39.08 -11.67 60.69
CA MET A 4 -38.00 -11.91 59.70
C MET A 4 -37.21 -13.19 60.11
N PRO A 5 -35.97 -13.43 59.64
CA PRO A 5 -35.63 -14.21 58.45
C PRO A 5 -34.79 -15.46 58.83
N ASN A 6 -34.01 -16.05 57.89
CA ASN A 6 -32.90 -16.92 58.27
C ASN A 6 -31.68 -16.86 57.33
N ARG A 7 -30.49 -17.30 57.81
CA ARG A 7 -29.16 -17.15 57.17
C ARG A 7 -28.17 -18.25 57.61
N LYS A 8 -27.02 -18.35 56.90
CA LYS A 8 -25.83 -19.23 57.14
C LYS A 8 -26.03 -20.70 56.71
N ALA A 9 -24.98 -21.50 56.44
CA ALA A 9 -23.51 -21.33 56.53
C ALA A 9 -22.85 -21.59 55.15
N ILE A 10 -21.66 -21.10 54.75
CA ILE A 10 -20.28 -21.17 55.30
C ILE A 10 -19.72 -22.60 55.45
N ALA A 11 -18.92 -23.04 54.48
CA ALA A 11 -17.82 -24.01 54.67
C ALA A 11 -16.81 -23.96 53.49
N TYR A 12 -15.51 -23.90 53.82
CA TYR A 12 -14.36 -24.38 53.03
C TYR A 12 -13.54 -25.23 54.01
N PRO A 13 -13.00 -26.39 53.61
CA PRO A 13 -11.62 -26.42 53.07
C PRO A 13 -11.40 -27.53 52.02
N GLY A 14 -10.18 -27.65 51.47
CA GLY A 14 -9.76 -28.86 50.73
C GLY A 14 -8.76 -28.67 49.60
N LEU A 15 -7.55 -28.17 49.89
CA LEU A 15 -6.41 -28.44 49.00
C LEU A 15 -6.01 -29.91 49.14
N ASN A 16 -5.79 -30.60 48.02
CA ASN A 16 -5.09 -31.88 48.03
C ASN A 16 -4.28 -32.05 46.74
N ALA A 17 -3.08 -32.61 46.85
CA ALA A 17 -2.12 -32.69 45.77
C ALA A 17 -1.79 -34.14 45.40
N GLY A 18 -1.46 -34.38 44.13
CA GLY A 18 -0.92 -35.63 43.63
C GLY A 18 -1.29 -35.88 42.17
N ALA A 19 -0.47 -36.56 41.37
CA ALA A 19 0.94 -36.91 41.54
C ALA A 19 1.52 -37.27 40.15
N CYS A 20 2.84 -37.39 40.04
CA CYS A 20 3.52 -37.68 38.78
C CYS A 20 3.05 -38.99 38.13
N ALA A 21 2.88 -38.99 36.81
CA ALA A 21 2.94 -40.18 35.97
C ALA A 21 4.19 -40.08 35.07
N HIS A 22 4.96 -41.16 34.96
CA HIS A 22 6.25 -41.19 34.28
C HIS A 22 6.45 -42.53 33.55
N HIS A 23 7.31 -42.52 32.53
CA HIS A 23 7.71 -43.65 31.66
C HIS A 23 6.76 -44.08 30.53
N GLY A 24 7.37 -44.26 29.35
CA GLY A 24 6.76 -44.63 28.08
C GLY A 24 7.72 -44.44 26.90
N VAL A 25 8.96 -44.93 27.01
CA VAL A 25 10.05 -44.69 26.04
C VAL A 25 10.26 -45.89 25.12
N ASN A 26 10.30 -45.67 23.80
CA ASN A 26 11.04 -46.42 22.76
C ASN A 26 10.73 -45.82 21.36
N ALA A 27 11.60 -45.79 20.35
CA ALA A 27 13.05 -46.03 20.33
C ALA A 27 13.76 -45.34 19.13
N ARG A 28 15.09 -45.24 19.27
CA ARG A 28 16.23 -44.73 18.46
C ARG A 28 16.23 -44.78 16.91
N HIS A 29 17.24 -44.06 16.38
CA HIS A 29 18.03 -44.15 15.11
C HIS A 29 17.88 -42.91 14.20
N GLU A 30 18.93 -42.25 13.65
CA GLU A 30 20.39 -42.54 13.69
C GLU A 30 21.31 -41.27 13.61
N PHE A 31 22.61 -41.46 13.33
CA PHE A 31 23.79 -40.54 13.44
C PHE A 31 23.84 -39.42 12.34
N GLY A 32 24.73 -38.40 12.36
CA GLY A 32 25.82 -37.98 13.29
C GLY A 32 27.09 -37.43 12.57
N ILE A 33 28.14 -37.02 13.32
CA ILE A 33 29.55 -36.73 12.88
C ILE A 33 29.74 -35.36 12.15
N SER A 34 30.84 -34.57 12.22
CA SER A 34 32.27 -34.63 12.67
C SER A 34 32.70 -33.30 13.36
N HIS A 35 33.92 -33.04 13.92
CA HIS A 35 35.25 -33.68 14.07
C HIS A 35 35.69 -33.55 15.57
N ALA A 36 36.36 -34.49 16.27
CA ALA A 36 37.66 -35.18 16.07
C ALA A 36 38.89 -34.25 16.35
N ASN A 37 39.65 -34.38 17.46
CA ASN A 37 40.61 -35.43 17.92
C ASN A 37 42.06 -35.20 17.41
N CYS A 38 43.17 -35.61 18.05
CA CYS A 38 43.45 -36.40 19.29
C CYS A 38 44.78 -35.83 19.94
N ALA A 39 45.49 -36.34 20.97
CA ALA A 39 45.52 -37.60 21.77
C ALA A 39 45.83 -37.24 23.27
N GLY A 40 46.42 -38.03 24.19
CA GLY A 40 47.13 -39.34 24.19
C GLY A 40 47.33 -39.87 25.64
N ALA A 41 48.32 -40.75 25.92
CA ALA A 41 48.40 -41.49 27.21
C ALA A 41 49.82 -41.96 27.68
N THR A 42 49.86 -42.74 28.78
CA THR A 42 51.02 -43.34 29.54
C THR A 42 51.76 -42.38 30.51
N GLY A 43 52.41 -42.83 31.62
CA GLY A 43 52.49 -44.15 32.28
C GLY A 43 53.46 -44.14 33.50
N SER A 44 53.13 -44.88 34.57
CA SER A 44 53.87 -45.03 35.87
C SER A 44 55.23 -45.79 35.75
N PRO A 45 56.11 -45.99 36.79
CA PRO A 45 55.89 -45.92 38.26
C PRO A 45 57.11 -45.43 39.13
N VAL A 46 57.18 -45.90 40.40
CA VAL A 46 58.25 -45.76 41.43
C VAL A 46 58.26 -44.43 42.20
N GLY A 47 58.32 -44.40 43.54
CA GLY A 47 58.28 -45.48 44.53
C GLY A 47 58.33 -44.94 45.98
N ALA A 48 57.80 -45.67 46.97
CA ALA A 48 57.58 -45.16 48.33
C ALA A 48 58.42 -45.84 49.42
N ARG A 49 59.00 -45.01 50.31
CA ARG A 49 59.34 -45.27 51.75
C ARG A 49 59.87 -43.94 52.32
N GLN A 50 59.18 -43.26 53.25
CA GLN A 50 59.01 -43.59 54.67
C GLN A 50 60.32 -43.79 55.44
N ALA A 51 60.71 -42.75 56.19
CA ALA A 51 61.50 -42.80 57.42
C ALA A 51 61.02 -41.70 58.38
N ALA A 52 61.27 -41.86 59.68
CA ALA A 52 60.60 -41.16 60.78
C ALA A 52 61.09 -39.70 61.02
N PRO A 53 60.44 -38.90 61.91
CA PRO A 53 60.50 -37.43 61.85
C PRO A 53 61.46 -36.77 62.88
N ALA A 54 61.36 -35.44 62.91
CA ALA A 54 61.69 -34.51 64.01
C ALA A 54 63.11 -33.91 64.09
N ARG A 55 63.20 -32.63 63.72
CA ARG A 55 63.68 -31.53 64.59
C ARG A 55 62.96 -30.24 64.20
N LEU A 56 62.38 -29.54 65.17
CA LEU A 56 61.80 -28.21 64.98
C LEU A 56 62.92 -27.15 65.00
N GLY A 57 62.83 -26.16 64.10
CA GLY A 57 63.76 -25.05 63.96
C GLY A 57 63.05 -23.80 63.42
N PRO A 58 63.49 -22.57 63.76
CA PRO A 58 62.59 -21.41 63.79
C PRO A 58 62.51 -20.60 62.48
N SER A 59 61.30 -20.28 62.01
CA SER A 59 61.09 -19.24 60.96
C SER A 59 59.67 -18.65 60.91
N GLU A 60 59.02 -18.39 62.05
CA GLU A 60 57.69 -17.73 62.04
C GLU A 60 57.76 -16.25 61.61
N LYS A 61 58.87 -15.56 61.94
CA LYS A 61 59.01 -14.10 61.72
C LYS A 61 59.13 -13.66 60.25
N MET A 62 59.16 -14.57 59.27
CA MET A 62 59.08 -14.22 57.84
C MET A 62 57.67 -14.36 57.22
N LYS A 63 56.67 -14.94 57.92
CA LYS A 63 55.30 -15.02 57.40
C LYS A 63 54.53 -13.71 57.55
N GLU A 64 54.57 -13.08 58.73
CA GLU A 64 53.79 -11.86 59.01
C GLU A 64 54.09 -10.70 58.05
N SER A 65 55.36 -10.45 57.73
CA SER A 65 55.77 -9.32 56.89
C SER A 65 55.23 -9.43 55.45
N ARG A 66 55.31 -10.63 54.85
CA ARG A 66 54.70 -10.90 53.55
C ARG A 66 53.18 -10.85 53.62
N MET A 67 52.58 -11.35 54.70
CA MET A 67 51.12 -11.36 54.86
C MET A 67 50.56 -9.93 54.95
N LYS A 68 51.15 -9.05 55.78
CA LYS A 68 50.69 -7.66 55.94
C LYS A 68 50.78 -6.85 54.63
N ARG A 69 51.85 -7.02 53.84
CA ARG A 69 51.96 -6.42 52.49
C ARG A 69 50.94 -7.00 51.49
N SER A 70 50.68 -8.31 51.55
CA SER A 70 49.66 -8.96 50.72
C SER A 70 48.26 -8.43 51.03
N TRP A 71 47.91 -8.25 52.31
CA TRP A 71 46.61 -7.70 52.71
C TRP A 71 46.44 -6.22 52.31
N THR A 72 47.48 -5.39 52.38
CA THR A 72 47.40 -4.02 51.84
C THR A 72 47.26 -4.01 50.31
N ALA A 73 47.94 -4.90 49.59
CA ALA A 73 47.79 -5.01 48.13
C ALA A 73 46.39 -5.51 47.74
N LEU A 74 45.85 -6.49 48.48
CA LEU A 74 44.50 -7.01 48.31
C LEU A 74 43.44 -5.95 48.64
N ALA A 75 43.63 -5.15 49.69
CA ALA A 75 42.74 -4.06 50.06
C ALA A 75 42.75 -2.91 49.04
N VAL A 76 43.92 -2.54 48.49
CA VAL A 76 44.02 -1.54 47.40
C VAL A 76 43.43 -2.09 46.10
N ALA A 77 43.64 -3.37 45.78
CA ALA A 77 43.01 -4.02 44.64
C ALA A 77 41.48 -4.10 44.78
N LEU A 78 40.96 -4.46 45.96
CA LEU A 78 39.52 -4.45 46.24
C LEU A 78 38.95 -3.03 46.23
N ALA A 79 39.64 -2.03 46.78
CA ALA A 79 39.21 -0.64 46.71
C ALA A 79 39.19 -0.12 45.26
N ALA A 80 40.16 -0.51 44.43
CA ALA A 80 40.15 -0.20 42.99
C ALA A 80 39.00 -0.94 42.27
N ILE A 81 38.75 -2.21 42.59
CA ILE A 81 37.62 -2.98 42.06
C ILE A 81 36.29 -2.33 42.45
N PHE A 82 36.11 -1.87 43.70
CA PHE A 82 34.89 -1.16 44.12
C PHE A 82 34.81 0.27 43.56
N ALA A 83 35.93 0.94 43.29
CA ALA A 83 35.94 2.25 42.62
C ALA A 83 35.67 2.18 41.10
N VAL A 84 35.94 1.04 40.47
CA VAL A 84 35.73 0.83 39.02
C VAL A 84 34.45 0.03 38.72
N ALA A 85 33.98 -0.82 39.64
CA ALA A 85 32.66 -1.46 39.59
C ALA A 85 31.56 -0.62 40.26
N GLY A 86 31.92 0.45 40.97
CA GLY A 86 31.02 1.37 41.68
C GLY A 86 30.19 2.30 40.78
N CYS A 87 29.85 1.86 39.57
CA CYS A 87 28.94 2.55 38.65
C CYS A 87 28.45 1.60 37.53
N ASN A 88 28.07 0.37 37.87
CA ASN A 88 27.81 -0.69 36.88
C ASN A 88 26.41 -1.34 37.03
N ASP A 89 25.36 -0.53 36.85
CA ASP A 89 23.94 -0.95 36.81
C ASP A 89 23.58 -1.75 35.53
N TYR A 90 24.49 -2.59 35.04
CA TYR A 90 24.25 -3.55 33.96
C TYR A 90 23.47 -4.79 34.44
N GLY A 91 22.32 -4.52 35.06
CA GLY A 91 21.22 -5.46 35.02
C GLY A 91 20.74 -5.55 33.57
N ASN A 92 21.01 -6.68 32.91
CA ASN A 92 20.45 -7.00 31.58
C ASN A 92 18.93 -7.32 31.63
N THR A 93 18.21 -6.70 32.57
CA THR A 93 16.77 -6.55 32.53
C THR A 93 16.39 -5.66 31.36
N PHE A 94 15.38 -6.05 30.60
CA PHE A 94 14.68 -5.15 29.68
C PHE A 94 14.26 -3.90 30.47
N GLN A 95 14.92 -2.77 30.24
CA GLN A 95 14.47 -1.53 30.83
C GLN A 95 13.17 -1.13 30.14
N ASN A 96 12.09 -1.08 30.91
CA ASN A 96 10.83 -0.55 30.40
C ASN A 96 11.02 0.91 30.00
N ASN A 97 10.35 1.30 28.92
CA ASN A 97 10.32 2.68 28.43
C ASN A 97 9.62 3.57 29.47
N THR A 98 10.31 4.56 30.03
CA THR A 98 9.79 5.44 31.09
C THR A 98 9.45 6.86 30.60
N GLY A 99 9.50 7.10 29.28
CA GLY A 99 9.12 8.34 28.63
C GLY A 99 7.65 8.41 28.25
N ALA A 100 7.35 9.26 27.26
CA ALA A 100 6.05 9.31 26.62
C ALA A 100 5.74 8.01 25.87
N SER A 101 4.46 7.65 25.72
CA SER A 101 4.04 6.62 24.77
C SER A 101 3.75 7.26 23.41
N ILE A 102 4.13 6.58 22.32
CA ILE A 102 3.77 6.98 20.95
C ILE A 102 2.69 6.02 20.44
N SER A 103 1.55 6.57 20.03
CA SER A 103 0.43 5.85 19.45
C SER A 103 0.55 5.74 17.93
N PHE A 104 0.87 6.84 17.23
CA PHE A 104 1.05 6.85 15.78
C PHE A 104 1.85 8.07 15.28
N LEU A 105 2.39 7.97 14.07
CA LEU A 105 3.09 9.03 13.34
C LEU A 105 2.17 9.61 12.25
N SER A 106 2.24 10.91 11.99
CA SER A 106 1.50 11.57 10.91
C SER A 106 2.35 12.61 10.18
N PRO A 107 2.76 12.37 8.92
CA PRO A 107 2.65 11.09 8.22
C PRO A 107 3.48 9.99 8.90
N ALA A 108 3.14 8.72 8.63
CA ALA A 108 3.95 7.56 9.03
C ALA A 108 4.89 7.05 7.92
N GLN A 109 4.76 7.60 6.71
CA GLN A 109 5.53 7.18 5.54
C GLN A 109 5.71 8.32 4.53
N THR A 110 6.74 8.23 3.69
CA THR A 110 6.97 9.14 2.55
C THR A 110 7.75 8.46 1.43
N SER A 111 7.87 9.10 0.27
CA SER A 111 8.69 8.62 -0.84
C SER A 111 10.15 9.09 -0.73
N ALA A 112 11.08 8.22 -1.10
CA ALA A 112 12.51 8.53 -1.09
C ALA A 112 12.85 9.67 -2.06
N GLY A 113 13.72 10.58 -1.63
CA GLY A 113 14.09 11.79 -2.38
C GLY A 113 13.08 12.94 -2.29
N GLY A 114 12.08 12.84 -1.42
CA GLY A 114 11.18 13.95 -1.09
C GLY A 114 11.88 15.14 -0.41
N ALA A 115 11.16 16.27 -0.32
CA ALA A 115 11.63 17.47 0.37
C ALA A 115 11.53 17.37 1.90
N ASP A 116 12.13 18.32 2.61
CA ASP A 116 11.95 18.53 4.05
C ASP A 116 10.47 18.63 4.42
N PHE A 117 10.06 17.92 5.47
CA PHE A 117 8.67 17.93 5.97
C PHE A 117 8.60 17.96 7.50
N VAL A 118 7.39 18.15 8.02
CA VAL A 118 7.11 18.07 9.47
C VAL A 118 6.33 16.79 9.74
N MET A 119 6.83 15.98 10.67
CA MET A 119 6.18 14.77 11.19
C MET A 119 5.58 15.08 12.57
N THR A 120 4.31 14.74 12.76
CA THR A 120 3.63 14.81 14.06
C THR A 120 3.66 13.44 14.74
N VAL A 121 4.13 13.41 15.99
CA VAL A 121 4.28 12.22 16.83
C VAL A 121 3.16 12.24 17.88
N ASN A 122 2.10 11.46 17.64
CA ASN A 122 0.90 11.46 18.46
C ASN A 122 0.97 10.35 19.53
N GLY A 123 0.52 10.65 20.74
CA GLY A 123 0.82 9.82 21.91
C GLY A 123 0.38 10.48 23.23
N GLY A 124 1.04 10.15 24.33
CA GLY A 124 0.75 10.72 25.65
C GLY A 124 1.95 10.73 26.59
N GLY A 125 1.97 11.67 27.54
CA GLY A 125 3.09 11.84 28.48
C GLY A 125 4.27 12.66 27.95
N PHE A 126 4.06 13.43 26.87
CA PHE A 126 5.02 14.43 26.39
C PHE A 126 5.21 15.58 27.41
N VAL A 127 6.38 16.21 27.41
CA VAL A 127 6.76 17.30 28.32
C VAL A 127 7.52 18.39 27.54
N THR A 128 7.62 19.61 28.08
CA THR A 128 8.13 20.81 27.36
C THR A 128 9.58 20.72 26.84
N LYS A 129 10.27 19.62 27.07
CA LYS A 129 11.63 19.30 26.59
C LYS A 129 11.73 17.88 26.03
N THR A 130 10.62 17.28 25.60
CA THR A 130 10.66 16.04 24.81
C THR A 130 11.42 16.31 23.50
N VAL A 131 12.22 15.34 23.08
CA VAL A 131 12.93 15.36 21.79
C VAL A 131 12.50 14.14 20.99
N VAL A 132 12.12 14.32 19.73
CA VAL A 132 11.90 13.22 18.78
C VAL A 132 13.26 12.82 18.21
N GLU A 133 13.58 11.53 18.22
CA GLU A 133 14.77 10.99 17.58
C GLU A 133 14.44 10.09 16.39
N TRP A 134 15.33 10.11 15.40
CA TRP A 134 15.27 9.36 14.15
C TRP A 134 16.53 8.52 14.02
N ASN A 135 16.41 7.20 14.12
CA ASN A 135 17.53 6.26 14.19
C ASN A 135 18.58 6.63 15.27
N GLY A 136 18.11 7.04 16.45
CA GLY A 136 18.96 7.45 17.58
C GLY A 136 19.68 8.79 17.39
N LYS A 137 19.11 9.70 16.58
CA LYS A 137 19.60 11.07 16.38
C LYS A 137 18.48 12.08 16.58
N PRO A 138 18.67 13.14 17.39
CA PRO A 138 17.62 14.11 17.67
C PRO A 138 17.23 14.93 16.43
N LEU A 139 15.93 15.13 16.23
CA LEU A 139 15.35 16.04 15.26
C LEU A 139 15.02 17.40 15.90
N LYS A 140 14.86 18.43 15.07
CA LYS A 140 14.31 19.72 15.51
C LYS A 140 12.85 19.52 15.92
N THR A 141 12.62 19.47 17.23
CA THR A 141 11.34 19.13 17.86
C THR A 141 10.64 20.38 18.40
N ALA A 142 9.30 20.41 18.38
CA ALA A 142 8.47 21.42 19.03
C ALA A 142 7.09 20.86 19.43
N PRO A 143 6.60 21.10 20.66
CA PRO A 143 5.29 20.63 21.11
C PRO A 143 4.15 21.44 20.47
N THR A 144 3.02 20.79 20.20
CA THR A 144 1.74 21.48 19.98
C THR A 144 0.95 21.54 21.29
N LEU A 145 0.27 22.66 21.51
CA LEU A 145 -0.48 22.92 22.74
C LEU A 145 -1.98 23.02 22.47
N ASP A 146 -2.79 22.58 23.43
CA ASP A 146 -4.22 22.92 23.48
C ASP A 146 -4.46 24.37 23.94
N SER A 147 -5.73 24.79 23.99
CA SER A 147 -6.13 26.12 24.46
C SER A 147 -5.91 26.36 25.96
N GLY A 148 -5.57 25.33 26.74
CA GLY A 148 -5.14 25.42 28.14
C GLY A 148 -3.63 25.41 28.33
N GLY A 149 -2.84 25.20 27.27
CA GLY A 149 -1.38 25.08 27.32
C GLY A 149 -0.85 23.66 27.60
N ASN A 150 -1.70 22.63 27.56
CA ASN A 150 -1.28 21.23 27.70
C ASN A 150 -0.70 20.71 26.38
N ILE A 151 0.33 19.87 26.43
CA ILE A 151 0.95 19.31 25.22
C ILE A 151 0.06 18.19 24.65
N LEU A 152 -0.33 18.32 23.38
CA LEU A 152 -1.16 17.34 22.66
C LEU A 152 -0.32 16.31 21.90
N ASN A 153 0.72 16.77 21.21
CA ASN A 153 1.66 15.94 20.46
C ASN A 153 2.98 16.71 20.23
N GLU A 154 4.02 15.99 19.83
CA GLU A 154 5.28 16.60 19.38
C GLU A 154 5.32 16.71 17.85
N THR A 155 5.93 17.76 17.33
CA THR A 155 6.24 17.90 15.90
C THR A 155 7.74 17.91 15.68
N ALA A 156 8.20 17.25 14.62
CA ALA A 156 9.62 17.14 14.27
C ALA A 156 9.87 17.49 12.81
N THR A 157 10.85 18.35 12.54
CA THR A 157 11.32 18.58 11.16
C THR A 157 12.20 17.41 10.71
N VAL A 158 11.83 16.73 9.64
CA VAL A 158 12.58 15.65 8.99
C VAL A 158 13.20 16.21 7.69
N PRO A 159 14.53 16.40 7.62
CA PRO A 159 15.18 16.90 6.41
C PRO A 159 15.20 15.88 5.27
N ALA A 160 15.19 16.35 4.02
CA ALA A 160 15.28 15.54 2.80
C ALA A 160 16.46 14.56 2.82
N ALA A 161 17.59 14.95 3.42
CA ALA A 161 18.78 14.12 3.57
C ALA A 161 18.54 12.83 4.39
N LEU A 162 17.55 12.80 5.29
CA LEU A 162 17.19 11.60 6.06
C LEU A 162 16.26 10.65 5.29
N ILE A 163 15.61 11.14 4.23
CA ILE A 163 14.72 10.38 3.34
C ILE A 163 15.28 10.22 1.92
N ALA A 164 16.57 10.52 1.71
CA ALA A 164 17.22 10.47 0.39
C ALA A 164 17.39 9.05 -0.18
N LYS A 165 17.08 8.00 0.59
CA LYS A 165 17.15 6.59 0.18
C LYS A 165 15.96 5.80 0.76
N PRO A 166 15.45 4.76 0.07
CA PRO A 166 14.41 3.91 0.60
C PRO A 166 14.90 3.13 1.84
N GLY A 167 14.01 2.87 2.79
CA GLY A 167 14.33 2.16 4.03
C GLY A 167 13.25 2.27 5.08
N VAL A 168 13.57 1.81 6.30
CA VAL A 168 12.76 2.02 7.50
C VAL A 168 13.59 2.82 8.50
N ALA A 169 13.00 3.83 9.12
CA ALA A 169 13.60 4.57 10.23
C ALA A 169 12.86 4.25 11.53
N THR A 170 13.60 4.07 12.62
CA THR A 170 13.04 3.96 13.97
C THR A 170 12.84 5.36 14.54
N VAL A 171 11.61 5.69 14.90
CA VAL A 171 11.22 6.92 15.59
C VAL A 171 10.93 6.61 17.05
N ILE A 172 11.55 7.38 17.95
CA ILE A 172 11.28 7.38 19.40
C ILE A 172 11.15 8.83 19.89
N THR A 173 10.67 9.02 21.10
CA THR A 173 10.83 10.25 21.86
C THR A 173 11.65 10.01 23.12
N LEU A 174 12.40 11.05 23.50
CA LEU A 174 13.18 11.13 24.74
C LEU A 174 12.63 12.28 25.58
N ASN A 175 11.98 11.94 26.70
CA ASN A 175 11.70 12.88 27.78
C ASN A 175 12.98 13.07 28.62
N PRO A 176 13.20 14.25 29.24
CA PRO A 176 14.34 14.44 30.15
C PRO A 176 14.26 13.47 31.34
N ALA A 177 15.28 12.62 31.49
CA ALA A 177 15.39 11.67 32.59
C ALA A 177 15.41 12.38 33.96
N SER A 178 14.62 11.87 34.91
CA SER A 178 14.51 12.39 36.26
C SER A 178 14.72 11.29 37.30
N GLY A 179 15.89 11.26 37.93
CA GLY A 179 16.27 10.24 38.91
C GLY A 179 16.82 8.94 38.32
N ALA A 180 17.34 8.07 39.18
CA ALA A 180 17.91 6.78 38.78
C ALA A 180 16.81 5.82 38.30
N GLY A 181 17.11 5.03 37.26
CA GLY A 181 16.20 4.05 36.66
C GLY A 181 15.23 4.60 35.60
N ASN A 182 15.09 5.92 35.46
CA ASN A 182 14.29 6.54 34.39
C ASN A 182 15.16 6.79 33.15
N ASN A 183 14.89 6.07 32.07
CA ASN A 183 15.57 6.28 30.77
C ASN A 183 14.91 7.39 29.92
N GLY A 184 13.64 7.72 30.18
CA GLY A 184 12.89 8.74 29.45
C GLY A 184 12.52 8.35 28.01
N LEU A 185 12.81 7.11 27.58
CA LEU A 185 12.56 6.61 26.23
C LEU A 185 11.08 6.24 26.03
N SER A 186 10.59 6.37 24.80
CA SER A 186 9.28 5.87 24.36
C SER A 186 9.34 4.44 23.81
N ASN A 187 8.17 3.84 23.55
CA ASN A 187 8.12 2.77 22.56
C ASN A 187 8.57 3.27 21.17
N PRO A 188 9.29 2.46 20.38
CA PRO A 188 9.61 2.78 19.00
C PRO A 188 8.39 2.61 18.09
N LEU A 189 8.31 3.45 17.06
CA LEU A 189 7.51 3.20 15.86
C LEU A 189 8.41 3.21 14.62
N ALA A 190 7.98 2.49 13.58
CA ALA A 190 8.60 2.55 12.27
C ALA A 190 8.03 3.73 11.46
N PHE A 191 8.92 4.52 10.86
CA PHE A 191 8.59 5.43 9.75
C PHE A 191 9.12 4.81 8.46
N ILE A 192 8.30 4.78 7.40
CA ILE A 192 8.61 4.06 6.17
C ILE A 192 9.04 5.03 5.07
N ILE A 193 10.18 4.78 4.43
CA ILE A 193 10.67 5.55 3.28
C ILE A 193 10.54 4.66 2.05
N ASN A 194 9.42 4.79 1.33
CA ASN A 194 9.12 3.99 0.15
C ASN A 194 10.07 4.35 -1.02
N PRO A 195 10.44 3.39 -1.88
CA PRO A 195 11.13 3.74 -3.12
C PRO A 195 10.25 4.58 -4.04
N PRO A 196 10.84 5.29 -5.03
CA PRO A 196 10.07 5.91 -6.10
C PRO A 196 9.19 4.86 -6.80
N PRO A 197 8.00 5.24 -7.31
CA PRO A 197 7.19 4.34 -8.12
C PRO A 197 7.97 3.92 -9.37
N ASN A 198 7.85 2.65 -9.75
CA ASN A 198 8.42 2.18 -11.01
C ASN A 198 7.69 2.88 -12.17
N PRO A 199 8.39 3.27 -13.26
CA PRO A 199 7.75 3.99 -14.35
C PRO A 199 6.86 3.07 -15.19
N LEU A 200 5.84 3.64 -15.83
CA LEU A 200 5.04 2.93 -16.84
C LEU A 200 5.92 2.66 -18.08
N PRO A 201 6.06 1.40 -18.54
CA PRO A 201 6.85 1.08 -19.73
C PRO A 201 6.16 1.56 -21.01
N GLY A 202 6.95 1.96 -22.00
CA GLY A 202 6.48 2.22 -23.36
C GLY A 202 7.05 1.18 -24.32
N LEU A 203 6.22 0.58 -25.17
CA LEU A 203 6.66 -0.27 -26.29
C LEU A 203 6.44 0.51 -27.59
N THR A 204 7.42 0.54 -28.48
CA THR A 204 7.31 1.25 -29.77
C THR A 204 7.38 0.31 -30.96
N SER A 205 8.17 -0.77 -30.86
CA SER A 205 8.27 -1.79 -31.91
C SER A 205 8.72 -3.15 -31.38
N ILE A 206 8.33 -4.21 -32.10
CA ILE A 206 8.88 -5.56 -31.95
C ILE A 206 9.47 -6.06 -33.27
N ALA A 207 10.56 -6.81 -33.20
CA ALA A 207 11.25 -7.39 -34.36
C ALA A 207 11.84 -8.78 -34.04
N PRO A 208 11.65 -9.81 -34.90
CA PRO A 208 10.69 -9.83 -36.01
C PRO A 208 9.24 -9.72 -35.50
N ALA A 209 8.31 -9.22 -36.32
CA ALA A 209 6.88 -9.18 -35.98
C ALA A 209 6.07 -10.36 -36.54
N SER A 210 6.73 -11.32 -37.17
CA SER A 210 6.08 -12.50 -37.76
C SER A 210 6.99 -13.71 -37.76
N ALA A 211 6.39 -14.91 -37.72
CA ALA A 211 7.07 -16.19 -37.94
C ALA A 211 6.08 -17.25 -38.48
N PRO A 212 6.55 -18.22 -39.28
CA PRO A 212 5.71 -19.34 -39.71
C PRO A 212 5.44 -20.32 -38.55
N ALA A 213 4.28 -20.96 -38.59
CA ALA A 213 3.94 -22.03 -37.67
C ALA A 213 4.89 -23.23 -37.80
N GLY A 214 5.28 -23.82 -36.65
CA GLY A 214 6.34 -24.83 -36.57
C GLY A 214 7.75 -24.29 -36.74
N GLY A 215 7.93 -22.95 -36.73
CA GLY A 215 9.24 -22.31 -36.81
C GLY A 215 10.16 -22.61 -35.64
N ALA A 216 11.46 -22.41 -35.84
CA ALA A 216 12.47 -22.55 -34.79
C ALA A 216 12.35 -21.43 -33.73
N GLN A 217 12.88 -21.70 -32.54
CA GLN A 217 13.05 -20.70 -31.49
C GLN A 217 13.90 -19.51 -31.97
N PHE A 218 13.51 -18.29 -31.62
CA PHE A 218 14.23 -17.07 -31.97
C PHE A 218 14.28 -16.06 -30.81
N THR A 219 15.06 -14.98 -31.00
CA THR A 219 15.10 -13.84 -30.08
C THR A 219 14.23 -12.71 -30.63
N LEU A 220 13.18 -12.36 -29.90
CA LEU A 220 12.36 -11.18 -30.13
C LEU A 220 13.06 -9.97 -29.49
N MET A 221 13.32 -8.95 -30.31
CA MET A 221 13.79 -7.64 -29.86
C MET A 221 12.58 -6.72 -29.66
N LEU A 222 12.50 -6.08 -28.49
CA LEU A 222 11.44 -5.14 -28.12
C LEU A 222 12.10 -3.78 -27.84
N ASN A 223 11.76 -2.76 -28.62
CA ASN A 223 12.28 -1.40 -28.43
C ASN A 223 11.21 -0.49 -27.82
N GLY A 224 11.62 0.46 -27.00
CA GLY A 224 10.68 1.24 -26.20
C GLY A 224 11.35 2.24 -25.26
N SER A 225 10.75 2.41 -24.08
CA SER A 225 11.21 3.31 -23.02
C SER A 225 10.76 2.81 -21.64
N ASN A 226 11.39 3.34 -20.59
CA ASN A 226 11.06 3.08 -19.19
C ASN A 226 11.16 1.59 -18.76
N PHE A 227 11.89 0.76 -19.48
CA PHE A 227 12.11 -0.64 -19.07
C PHE A 227 13.05 -0.72 -17.85
N LEU A 228 12.82 -1.71 -16.99
CA LEU A 228 13.59 -1.98 -15.78
C LEU A 228 14.64 -3.06 -16.06
N PRO A 229 15.92 -2.86 -15.66
CA PRO A 229 16.96 -3.87 -15.84
C PRO A 229 16.67 -5.11 -14.98
N THR A 230 17.24 -6.26 -15.36
CA THR A 230 17.09 -7.52 -14.61
C THR A 230 17.75 -7.50 -13.22
N THR A 231 18.44 -6.42 -12.86
CA THR A 231 19.01 -6.13 -11.54
C THR A 231 18.10 -5.25 -10.66
N ASP A 232 16.93 -4.85 -11.16
CA ASP A 232 15.97 -4.06 -10.39
C ASP A 232 15.38 -4.89 -9.22
N PRO A 233 15.18 -4.33 -8.01
CA PRO A 233 14.57 -5.03 -6.88
C PRO A 233 13.19 -5.64 -7.16
N SER A 234 12.44 -5.14 -8.16
CA SER A 234 11.16 -5.70 -8.59
C SER A 234 11.29 -6.93 -9.51
N GLY A 235 12.52 -7.37 -9.82
CA GLY A 235 12.80 -8.46 -10.77
C GLY A 235 12.87 -8.02 -12.25
N GLY A 236 12.89 -6.72 -12.52
CA GLY A 236 13.01 -6.15 -13.88
C GLY A 236 11.73 -6.26 -14.74
N SER A 237 11.82 -5.74 -15.97
CA SER A 237 10.71 -5.82 -16.93
C SER A 237 10.43 -7.27 -17.36
N GLN A 238 9.15 -7.58 -17.52
CA GLN A 238 8.66 -8.91 -17.89
C GLN A 238 7.98 -8.82 -19.25
N VAL A 239 8.22 -9.77 -20.15
CA VAL A 239 7.56 -9.80 -21.47
C VAL A 239 6.48 -10.87 -21.46
N ASN A 240 5.25 -10.47 -21.77
CA ASN A 240 4.09 -11.33 -21.84
C ASN A 240 3.66 -11.53 -23.30
N TRP A 241 3.24 -12.75 -23.61
CA TRP A 241 2.78 -13.21 -24.91
C TRP A 241 1.40 -13.83 -24.73
N SER A 242 0.39 -13.34 -25.45
CA SER A 242 -1.00 -13.81 -25.31
C SER A 242 -1.60 -14.21 -26.66
N ILE A 243 -2.21 -15.39 -26.72
CA ILE A 243 -2.96 -15.88 -27.88
C ILE A 243 -4.35 -16.28 -27.38
N ALA A 244 -5.41 -15.74 -28.00
CA ALA A 244 -6.81 -16.04 -27.67
C ALA A 244 -7.10 -15.99 -26.13
N GLY A 245 -6.58 -14.95 -25.46
CA GLY A 245 -6.72 -14.77 -24.00
C GLY A 245 -5.75 -15.60 -23.13
N THR A 246 -5.13 -16.66 -23.68
CA THR A 246 -4.14 -17.47 -22.95
C THR A 246 -2.78 -16.77 -22.93
N GLN A 247 -2.39 -16.26 -21.77
CA GLN A 247 -1.11 -15.57 -21.55
C GLN A 247 0.00 -16.54 -21.11
N ARG A 248 1.23 -16.29 -21.60
CA ARG A 248 2.49 -16.89 -21.14
C ARG A 248 3.56 -15.81 -21.01
N LYS A 249 4.49 -15.99 -20.07
CA LYS A 249 5.65 -15.10 -19.87
C LYS A 249 6.85 -15.63 -20.68
N LEU A 250 7.49 -14.76 -21.45
CA LEU A 250 8.72 -15.09 -22.20
C LEU A 250 9.96 -15.01 -21.30
N THR A 251 10.98 -15.80 -21.63
CA THR A 251 12.31 -15.68 -21.00
C THR A 251 13.02 -14.44 -21.51
N VAL A 252 13.11 -13.41 -20.66
CA VAL A 252 13.93 -12.22 -20.91
C VAL A 252 15.41 -12.59 -20.82
N LEU A 253 16.20 -12.12 -21.78
CA LEU A 253 17.64 -12.36 -21.88
C LEU A 253 18.43 -11.27 -21.14
N SER A 254 19.69 -11.58 -20.80
CA SER A 254 20.64 -10.61 -20.24
C SER A 254 20.90 -9.46 -21.21
N GLY A 255 21.05 -8.23 -20.69
CA GLY A 255 21.30 -7.03 -21.50
C GLY A 255 20.08 -6.10 -21.68
N THR A 256 19.02 -6.29 -20.92
CA THR A 256 17.90 -5.32 -20.87
C THR A 256 18.40 -3.94 -20.45
N SER A 257 18.05 -2.93 -21.25
CA SER A 257 18.29 -1.50 -21.00
C SER A 257 16.96 -0.77 -20.90
N SER A 258 16.96 0.51 -20.47
CA SER A 258 15.74 1.32 -20.34
C SER A 258 14.90 1.43 -21.62
N ASN A 259 15.50 1.19 -22.79
CA ASN A 259 14.88 1.40 -24.10
C ASN A 259 14.83 0.12 -24.95
N GLN A 260 15.39 -1.00 -24.49
CA GLN A 260 15.40 -2.26 -25.24
C GLN A 260 15.42 -3.49 -24.34
N ILE A 261 14.56 -4.46 -24.64
CA ILE A 261 14.54 -5.81 -24.09
C ILE A 261 14.79 -6.82 -25.22
N GLN A 262 15.47 -7.91 -24.90
CA GLN A 262 15.53 -9.12 -25.72
C GLN A 262 14.82 -10.25 -24.97
N ALA A 263 13.93 -10.98 -25.65
CA ALA A 263 13.19 -12.09 -25.05
C ALA A 263 13.15 -13.27 -26.02
N SER A 264 13.18 -14.50 -25.52
CA SER A 264 13.12 -15.70 -26.38
C SER A 264 11.68 -16.16 -26.63
N VAL A 265 11.34 -16.39 -27.89
CA VAL A 265 10.09 -17.02 -28.33
C VAL A 265 10.41 -18.46 -28.72
N THR A 266 9.92 -19.42 -27.94
CA THR A 266 10.11 -20.86 -28.14
C THR A 266 9.18 -21.43 -29.21
N ALA A 267 9.57 -22.55 -29.83
CA ALA A 267 8.83 -23.14 -30.94
C ALA A 267 7.40 -23.59 -30.58
N ASP A 268 7.12 -23.90 -29.31
CA ASP A 268 5.77 -24.25 -28.83
C ASP A 268 4.81 -23.06 -28.79
N LEU A 269 5.32 -21.83 -28.86
CA LEU A 269 4.51 -20.61 -29.01
C LEU A 269 4.17 -20.32 -30.48
N LEU A 270 4.80 -21.01 -31.44
CA LEU A 270 4.62 -20.85 -32.88
C LEU A 270 3.69 -21.92 -33.45
N VAL A 271 2.57 -22.16 -32.78
CA VAL A 271 1.54 -23.11 -33.22
C VAL A 271 0.35 -22.36 -33.80
N ASN A 272 0.04 -22.62 -35.07
CA ASN A 272 -1.19 -22.18 -35.72
C ASN A 272 -1.84 -23.42 -36.39
N PRO A 273 -3.02 -23.88 -35.93
CA PRO A 273 -3.72 -25.01 -36.53
C PRO A 273 -4.60 -24.62 -37.73
N GLY A 274 -4.73 -23.32 -38.04
CA GLY A 274 -5.58 -22.79 -39.10
C GLY A 274 -4.84 -22.53 -40.42
N THR A 275 -5.61 -22.25 -41.46
CA THR A 275 -5.13 -21.82 -42.79
C THR A 275 -5.01 -20.30 -42.92
N THR A 276 -5.38 -19.55 -41.89
CA THR A 276 -5.30 -18.08 -41.80
C THR A 276 -4.23 -17.64 -40.81
N ASN A 277 -3.81 -16.38 -40.85
CA ASN A 277 -2.88 -15.82 -39.87
C ASN A 277 -3.49 -15.79 -38.46
N LEU A 278 -2.71 -16.25 -37.47
CA LEU A 278 -3.05 -16.19 -36.05
C LEU A 278 -2.31 -15.03 -35.38
N THR A 279 -3.02 -14.18 -34.66
CA THR A 279 -2.45 -13.03 -33.95
C THR A 279 -2.06 -13.40 -32.52
N ALA A 280 -0.82 -13.09 -32.16
CA ALA A 280 -0.36 -13.01 -30.78
C ALA A 280 -0.23 -11.53 -30.36
N SER A 281 -0.53 -11.25 -29.09
CA SER A 281 -0.36 -9.96 -28.44
C SER A 281 0.88 -10.00 -27.55
N VAL A 282 1.78 -9.03 -27.71
CA VAL A 282 3.02 -8.89 -26.93
C VAL A 282 2.96 -7.62 -26.09
N THR A 283 3.14 -7.74 -24.78
CA THR A 283 3.24 -6.58 -23.86
C THR A 283 4.49 -6.68 -22.99
N VAL A 284 5.02 -5.53 -22.60
CA VAL A 284 6.02 -5.43 -21.52
C VAL A 284 5.30 -5.00 -20.25
N PHE A 285 5.56 -5.67 -19.14
CA PHE A 285 5.06 -5.34 -17.81
C PHE A 285 6.23 -4.95 -16.91
N ASN A 286 6.16 -3.76 -16.32
CA ASN A 286 7.00 -3.39 -15.19
C ASN A 286 6.26 -3.74 -13.90
N PRO A 287 6.84 -4.58 -13.03
CA PRO A 287 6.27 -4.80 -11.70
C PRO A 287 6.29 -3.50 -10.87
N PRO A 288 5.37 -3.35 -9.90
CA PRO A 288 5.43 -2.24 -8.96
C PRO A 288 6.72 -2.29 -8.14
N SER A 289 7.23 -1.12 -7.75
CA SER A 289 8.43 -1.03 -6.91
C SER A 289 8.14 -1.65 -5.54
N PRO A 290 8.98 -2.58 -5.04
CA PRO A 290 8.70 -3.34 -3.81
C PRO A 290 8.75 -2.49 -2.54
N ALA A 291 8.35 -3.06 -1.41
CA ALA A 291 8.53 -2.45 -0.09
C ALA A 291 10.03 -2.34 0.29
N PRO A 292 10.42 -1.37 1.13
CA PRO A 292 11.81 -1.25 1.59
C PRO A 292 12.31 -2.48 2.36
N VAL A 293 13.58 -2.84 2.12
CA VAL A 293 14.25 -3.92 2.86
C VAL A 293 14.27 -3.60 4.36
N GLY A 294 13.82 -4.56 5.17
CA GLY A 294 13.72 -4.42 6.63
C GLY A 294 12.32 -4.12 7.16
N CYS A 295 11.33 -3.85 6.29
CA CYS A 295 9.93 -3.81 6.71
C CYS A 295 9.34 -5.24 6.78
N THR A 296 8.59 -5.54 7.85
CA THR A 296 8.15 -6.92 8.16
C THR A 296 6.68 -7.09 8.50
N THR A 297 5.90 -6.01 8.68
CA THR A 297 4.52 -6.11 9.19
C THR A 297 3.49 -5.28 8.42
N VAL A 298 3.77 -4.00 8.11
CA VAL A 298 2.85 -3.12 7.36
C VAL A 298 3.67 -2.17 6.47
N CYS A 299 3.80 -2.49 5.18
CA CYS A 299 4.38 -1.59 4.18
C CYS A 299 3.76 -1.80 2.80
N THR A 300 3.32 -0.72 2.17
CA THR A 300 3.16 -0.65 0.73
C THR A 300 4.53 -0.57 0.04
N GLY A 301 4.59 -0.95 -1.24
CA GLY A 301 5.74 -0.65 -2.08
C GLY A 301 5.70 0.79 -2.61
N GLY A 302 6.77 1.22 -3.28
CA GLY A 302 6.75 2.47 -4.06
C GLY A 302 5.68 2.47 -5.17
N GLY A 303 5.23 1.29 -5.59
CA GLY A 303 4.13 1.14 -6.53
C GLY A 303 4.53 1.47 -7.97
N GLY A 304 3.59 2.01 -8.73
CA GLY A 304 3.77 2.25 -10.17
C GLY A 304 3.90 0.95 -10.97
N GLY A 305 4.71 0.99 -12.02
CA GLY A 305 4.83 -0.09 -13.01
C GLY A 305 3.66 -0.07 -14.00
N GLY A 306 3.19 -1.26 -14.39
CA GLY A 306 2.09 -1.45 -15.32
C GLY A 306 2.52 -2.04 -16.66
N SER A 307 1.55 -2.25 -17.56
CA SER A 307 1.73 -2.87 -18.86
C SER A 307 1.77 -1.86 -20.00
N THR A 308 2.55 -2.15 -21.04
CA THR A 308 2.50 -1.41 -22.31
C THR A 308 1.18 -1.66 -23.05
N ALA A 309 0.86 -0.80 -24.02
CA ALA A 309 -0.02 -1.17 -25.11
C ALA A 309 0.48 -2.46 -25.81
N PRO A 310 -0.42 -3.28 -26.38
CA PRO A 310 -0.04 -4.50 -27.08
C PRO A 310 0.62 -4.21 -28.43
N ALA A 311 1.73 -4.89 -28.71
CA ALA A 311 2.28 -5.03 -30.06
C ALA A 311 1.76 -6.32 -30.69
N THR A 312 1.37 -6.22 -31.97
CA THR A 312 0.85 -7.34 -32.76
C THR A 312 1.99 -8.19 -33.32
N PHE A 313 1.99 -9.49 -33.02
CA PHE A 313 2.85 -10.48 -33.69
C PHE A 313 1.99 -11.44 -34.52
N THR A 314 2.45 -11.80 -35.73
CA THR A 314 1.70 -12.67 -36.66
C THR A 314 2.32 -14.06 -36.77
N ILE A 315 1.60 -15.09 -36.35
CA ILE A 315 1.93 -16.49 -36.63
C ILE A 315 1.26 -16.91 -37.94
N CYS A 316 2.03 -16.96 -39.01
CA CYS A 316 1.54 -17.35 -40.32
C CYS A 316 1.33 -18.88 -40.41
N PRO A 317 0.50 -19.36 -41.34
CA PRO A 317 0.59 -20.74 -41.82
C PRO A 317 2.02 -21.11 -42.24
N SER A 318 2.31 -22.41 -42.37
CA SER A 318 3.67 -22.93 -42.64
C SER A 318 4.31 -22.46 -43.96
N SER A 319 3.52 -21.87 -44.86
CA SER A 319 3.99 -21.06 -45.99
C SER A 319 3.22 -19.74 -46.08
N GLY A 320 3.90 -18.65 -46.44
CA GLY A 320 3.26 -17.35 -46.73
C GLY A 320 3.61 -16.17 -45.81
N CYS A 321 4.50 -16.35 -44.82
CA CYS A 321 4.92 -15.24 -43.96
C CYS A 321 5.75 -14.19 -44.74
N PRO A 322 5.38 -12.90 -44.74
CA PRO A 322 6.24 -11.85 -45.30
C PRO A 322 7.54 -11.75 -44.47
N PRO A 323 8.66 -11.31 -45.09
CA PRO A 323 9.93 -11.17 -44.37
C PRO A 323 9.76 -10.24 -43.17
N GLY A 324 10.29 -10.65 -42.01
CA GLY A 324 9.96 -10.12 -40.69
C GLY A 324 10.38 -8.68 -40.43
N THR A 325 9.68 -7.73 -41.05
CA THR A 325 9.75 -6.31 -40.74
C THR A 325 9.33 -6.05 -39.28
N ALA A 326 9.76 -4.91 -38.74
CA ALA A 326 9.31 -4.48 -37.42
C ALA A 326 7.85 -4.00 -37.49
N ALA A 327 7.01 -4.48 -36.57
CA ALA A 327 5.68 -3.91 -36.37
C ALA A 327 5.78 -2.76 -35.36
N GLY A 328 5.23 -1.61 -35.72
CA GLY A 328 4.89 -0.58 -34.76
C GLY A 328 3.65 -0.99 -33.96
N THR A 329 3.55 -0.52 -32.72
CA THR A 329 2.33 -0.69 -31.92
C THR A 329 1.14 0.01 -32.58
N ALA A 330 0.02 -0.69 -32.76
CA ALA A 330 -1.24 -0.04 -33.10
C ALA A 330 -1.66 0.87 -31.94
N ALA A 331 -2.01 2.13 -32.22
CA ALA A 331 -2.35 3.13 -31.21
C ALA A 331 -3.78 2.95 -30.63
N THR A 332 -4.28 1.72 -30.53
CA THR A 332 -5.49 1.35 -29.78
C THR A 332 -5.11 0.90 -28.38
N ALA A 333 -4.37 1.76 -27.69
CA ALA A 333 -4.21 1.70 -26.25
C ALA A 333 -5.53 2.14 -25.60
N LEU A 334 -6.52 1.24 -25.59
CA LEU A 334 -7.63 1.28 -24.63
C LEU A 334 -7.07 1.02 -23.23
N VAL A 335 -6.30 2.00 -22.73
CA VAL A 335 -6.08 2.17 -21.31
C VAL A 335 -7.43 2.61 -20.77
N ALA A 336 -8.20 1.65 -20.24
CA ALA A 336 -9.43 1.94 -19.52
C ALA A 336 -9.12 3.05 -18.49
N GLU A 337 -9.97 4.08 -18.42
CA GLU A 337 -9.76 5.25 -17.55
C GLU A 337 -10.17 4.93 -16.10
N GLU A 338 -9.63 3.81 -15.61
CA GLU A 338 -9.77 3.28 -14.26
C GLU A 338 -8.88 4.09 -13.33
N THR A 339 -9.42 5.21 -12.86
CA THR A 339 -8.91 5.92 -11.69
C THR A 339 -9.49 5.27 -10.44
N PRO A 340 -8.77 4.40 -9.70
CA PRO A 340 -9.22 3.99 -8.38
C PRO A 340 -9.20 5.19 -7.44
N ALA A 341 -10.20 5.29 -6.57
CA ALA A 341 -10.31 6.34 -5.56
C ALA A 341 -10.01 5.79 -4.16
N LEU A 342 -9.33 6.60 -3.34
CA LEU A 342 -8.92 6.25 -1.98
C LEU A 342 -9.60 7.16 -0.96
N SER A 343 -9.90 6.62 0.22
CA SER A 343 -10.29 7.42 1.39
C SER A 343 -9.09 8.17 1.99
N LEU A 344 -9.35 9.18 2.81
CA LEU A 344 -8.29 10.03 3.38
C LEU A 344 -7.40 9.29 4.39
N ASP A 345 -7.92 8.24 5.02
CA ASP A 345 -7.18 7.30 5.87
C ASP A 345 -6.48 6.18 5.09
N GLY A 346 -6.68 6.09 3.77
CA GLY A 346 -6.15 5.03 2.90
C GLY A 346 -6.80 3.66 3.06
N ARG A 347 -7.74 3.48 4.01
CA ARG A 347 -8.35 2.19 4.34
C ARG A 347 -9.26 1.64 3.22
N TYR A 348 -9.97 2.52 2.52
CA TYR A 348 -10.94 2.14 1.50
C TYR A 348 -10.43 2.46 0.10
N VAL A 349 -10.62 1.50 -0.81
CA VAL A 349 -10.32 1.65 -2.24
C VAL A 349 -11.58 1.40 -3.06
N ALA A 350 -12.08 2.40 -3.78
CA ALA A 350 -13.10 2.20 -4.80
C ALA A 350 -12.40 2.00 -6.16
N TYR A 351 -12.76 0.95 -6.89
CA TYR A 351 -12.08 0.56 -8.14
C TYR A 351 -13.06 -0.08 -9.13
N THR A 352 -12.67 -0.12 -10.42
CA THR A 352 -13.38 -0.89 -11.44
C THR A 352 -12.70 -2.26 -11.61
N ALA A 353 -13.48 -3.31 -11.86
CA ALA A 353 -13.00 -4.62 -12.28
C ALA A 353 -14.08 -5.35 -13.10
N VAL A 354 -13.68 -6.36 -13.88
CA VAL A 354 -14.61 -7.13 -14.72
C VAL A 354 -15.26 -8.26 -13.89
N GLU A 355 -16.59 -8.33 -13.92
CA GLU A 355 -17.40 -9.42 -13.36
C GLU A 355 -18.50 -9.78 -14.38
N ASN A 356 -18.63 -11.08 -14.69
CA ASN A 356 -19.55 -11.59 -15.71
C ASN A 356 -19.42 -10.88 -17.08
N ASP A 357 -18.18 -10.73 -17.56
CA ASP A 357 -17.78 -10.05 -18.80
C ASP A 357 -18.18 -8.56 -18.90
N ARG A 358 -18.49 -7.92 -17.78
CA ARG A 358 -18.84 -6.49 -17.68
C ARG A 358 -18.00 -5.75 -16.64
N ALA A 359 -17.65 -4.49 -16.90
CA ALA A 359 -17.02 -3.64 -15.89
C ALA A 359 -18.01 -3.28 -14.78
N GLN A 360 -17.62 -3.55 -13.53
CA GLN A 360 -18.35 -3.24 -12.31
C GLN A 360 -17.49 -2.38 -11.38
N VAL A 361 -18.13 -1.58 -10.53
CA VAL A 361 -17.47 -0.76 -9.51
C VAL A 361 -17.56 -1.46 -8.15
N PHE A 362 -16.41 -1.62 -7.50
CA PHE A 362 -16.26 -2.30 -6.21
C PHE A 362 -15.65 -1.36 -5.16
N LEU A 363 -15.88 -1.70 -3.88
CA LEU A 363 -15.23 -1.09 -2.72
C LEU A 363 -14.48 -2.16 -1.93
N ARG A 364 -13.16 -1.99 -1.81
CA ARG A 364 -12.33 -2.77 -0.89
C ARG A 364 -12.21 -2.03 0.44
N ASP A 365 -12.65 -2.65 1.52
CA ASP A 365 -12.10 -2.37 2.85
C ASP A 365 -10.79 -3.17 2.98
N THR A 366 -9.66 -2.48 3.12
CA THR A 366 -8.35 -3.10 3.27
C THR A 366 -8.04 -3.46 4.72
N CYS A 367 -8.80 -2.91 5.69
CA CYS A 367 -8.46 -2.88 7.11
C CYS A 367 -7.09 -2.23 7.45
N GLU A 368 -6.43 -1.56 6.51
CA GLU A 368 -5.18 -0.84 6.81
C GLU A 368 -5.45 0.25 7.86
N GLY A 369 -4.63 0.29 8.91
CA GLY A 369 -4.82 1.19 10.06
C GLY A 369 -6.00 0.87 10.99
N ALA A 370 -6.76 -0.21 10.76
CA ALA A 370 -7.88 -0.61 11.60
C ALA A 370 -7.44 -1.48 12.81
N GLY A 371 -8.37 -1.70 13.75
CA GLY A 371 -8.15 -2.61 14.89
C GLY A 371 -8.05 -4.08 14.49
N ALA A 372 -7.42 -4.89 15.33
CA ALA A 372 -7.01 -6.27 15.02
C ALA A 372 -8.15 -7.24 14.63
N ASP A 373 -9.41 -6.94 14.97
CA ASP A 373 -10.58 -7.74 14.60
C ASP A 373 -11.11 -7.44 13.18
N CYS A 374 -10.60 -6.40 12.51
CA CYS A 374 -11.02 -6.03 11.17
C CYS A 374 -10.61 -7.09 10.14
N ARG A 375 -11.53 -7.48 9.25
CA ARG A 375 -11.28 -8.43 8.16
C ARG A 375 -11.49 -7.79 6.79
N PRO A 376 -10.48 -7.78 5.91
CA PRO A 376 -10.58 -7.15 4.58
C PRO A 376 -11.71 -7.74 3.74
N HIS A 377 -12.54 -6.88 3.18
CA HIS A 377 -13.81 -7.22 2.53
C HIS A 377 -13.99 -6.44 1.22
N THR A 378 -14.63 -7.05 0.20
CA THR A 378 -15.00 -6.37 -1.04
C THR A 378 -16.51 -6.35 -1.19
N ALA A 379 -17.09 -5.16 -1.37
CA ALA A 379 -18.49 -4.97 -1.75
C ALA A 379 -18.58 -4.61 -3.25
N LEU A 380 -19.58 -5.14 -3.95
CA LEU A 380 -20.05 -4.57 -5.22
C LEU A 380 -20.81 -3.27 -4.91
N LEU A 381 -20.46 -2.18 -5.59
CA LEU A 381 -21.14 -0.88 -5.48
C LEU A 381 -22.09 -0.61 -6.64
N SER A 382 -21.74 -1.05 -7.85
CA SER A 382 -22.64 -0.96 -9.01
C SER A 382 -23.66 -2.09 -8.96
N ALA A 383 -24.57 -2.00 -7.99
CA ALA A 383 -25.72 -2.89 -7.81
C ALA A 383 -27.02 -2.07 -7.77
N ALA A 384 -28.11 -2.69 -8.23
CA ALA A 384 -29.46 -2.20 -8.07
C ALA A 384 -29.97 -2.39 -6.63
N ALA A 385 -31.12 -1.78 -6.31
CA ALA A 385 -31.70 -1.81 -4.97
C ALA A 385 -32.15 -3.22 -4.49
N ASP A 386 -32.26 -4.19 -5.40
CA ASP A 386 -32.51 -5.61 -5.10
C ASP A 386 -31.22 -6.43 -4.89
N GLY A 387 -30.05 -5.81 -5.03
CA GLY A 387 -28.74 -6.47 -4.95
C GLY A 387 -28.25 -7.09 -6.27
N SER A 388 -28.99 -6.98 -7.38
CA SER A 388 -28.53 -7.44 -8.69
C SER A 388 -27.40 -6.53 -9.23
N PRO A 389 -26.35 -7.08 -9.88
CA PRO A 389 -25.30 -6.25 -10.49
C PRO A 389 -25.82 -5.32 -11.58
N ALA A 390 -25.08 -4.24 -11.85
CA ALA A 390 -25.38 -3.33 -12.93
C ALA A 390 -25.42 -4.07 -14.28
N ASN A 391 -26.52 -3.92 -15.02
CA ASN A 391 -26.76 -4.68 -16.24
C ASN A 391 -25.95 -4.21 -17.47
N GLU A 392 -25.16 -3.15 -17.35
CA GLU A 392 -24.20 -2.63 -18.34
C GLU A 392 -22.98 -1.96 -17.67
N GLU A 393 -21.97 -1.68 -18.47
CA GLU A 393 -20.64 -1.18 -18.09
C GLU A 393 -20.61 -0.02 -17.09
N SER A 394 -19.93 -0.21 -15.95
CA SER A 394 -19.80 0.74 -14.84
C SER A 394 -18.32 1.09 -14.56
N HIS A 395 -17.97 2.38 -14.61
CA HIS A 395 -16.59 2.87 -14.75
C HIS A 395 -16.31 4.14 -13.93
N SER A 396 -15.03 4.35 -13.64
CA SER A 396 -14.43 5.61 -13.12
C SER A 396 -15.05 6.10 -11.80
N PRO A 397 -14.82 5.38 -10.68
CA PRO A 397 -15.27 5.80 -9.36
C PRO A 397 -14.50 7.02 -8.83
N SER A 398 -15.22 7.88 -8.10
CA SER A 398 -14.69 8.96 -7.27
C SER A 398 -15.32 8.86 -5.89
N MET A 399 -14.53 8.98 -4.83
CA MET A 399 -14.95 8.68 -3.46
C MET A 399 -14.74 9.86 -2.52
N SER A 400 -15.64 10.05 -1.56
CA SER A 400 -15.48 11.02 -0.48
C SER A 400 -14.35 10.60 0.47
N SER A 401 -13.78 11.57 1.18
CA SER A 401 -12.67 11.35 2.13
C SER A 401 -12.98 10.35 3.25
N ASP A 402 -14.27 10.12 3.56
CA ASP A 402 -14.78 9.20 4.58
C ASP A 402 -15.28 7.85 4.01
N ALA A 403 -15.05 7.57 2.72
CA ALA A 403 -15.56 6.42 1.96
C ALA A 403 -17.09 6.25 1.89
N ARG A 404 -17.87 7.17 2.50
CA ARG A 404 -19.32 7.04 2.60
C ARG A 404 -20.04 7.37 1.28
N TYR A 405 -19.45 8.17 0.41
CA TYR A 405 -20.05 8.55 -0.86
C TYR A 405 -19.16 8.16 -2.03
N VAL A 406 -19.68 7.36 -2.96
CA VAL A 406 -18.99 7.01 -4.20
C VAL A 406 -19.83 7.46 -5.39
N ALA A 407 -19.30 8.40 -6.16
CA ALA A 407 -19.84 8.77 -7.46
C ALA A 407 -19.17 7.93 -8.56
N PHE A 408 -19.92 7.46 -9.54
CA PHE A 408 -19.39 6.66 -10.64
C PHE A 408 -20.22 6.84 -11.92
N SER A 409 -19.66 6.48 -13.07
CA SER A 409 -20.39 6.46 -14.33
C SER A 409 -20.92 5.05 -14.63
N SER A 410 -22.10 4.92 -15.22
CA SER A 410 -22.59 3.62 -15.69
C SER A 410 -23.57 3.77 -16.85
N ALA A 411 -23.57 2.79 -17.76
CA ALA A 411 -24.57 2.65 -18.82
C ALA A 411 -25.78 1.81 -18.40
N ALA A 412 -25.81 1.31 -17.16
CA ALA A 412 -26.83 0.40 -16.66
C ALA A 412 -28.19 1.06 -16.43
N THR A 413 -29.23 0.31 -16.80
CA THR A 413 -30.64 0.71 -16.72
C THR A 413 -31.35 0.19 -15.48
N ASN A 414 -30.70 -0.62 -14.64
CA ASN A 414 -31.27 -1.15 -13.38
C ASN A 414 -30.79 -0.46 -12.09
N LEU A 415 -29.78 0.42 -12.15
CA LEU A 415 -29.17 1.04 -10.95
C LEU A 415 -30.12 1.97 -10.16
N VAL A 416 -31.14 2.51 -10.82
CA VAL A 416 -32.24 3.28 -10.22
C VAL A 416 -33.55 2.94 -10.93
N GLU A 417 -34.68 3.12 -10.25
CA GLU A 417 -36.00 2.98 -10.89
C GLU A 417 -36.15 3.99 -12.04
N HIS A 418 -36.69 3.52 -13.17
CA HIS A 418 -36.83 4.28 -14.42
C HIS A 418 -35.53 4.96 -14.91
N SER A 419 -34.39 4.28 -14.78
CA SER A 419 -33.09 4.80 -15.24
C SER A 419 -33.12 5.26 -16.71
N PRO A 420 -32.67 6.50 -17.02
CA PRO A 420 -32.61 7.02 -18.39
C PRO A 420 -31.59 6.28 -19.28
N PRO A 421 -31.82 6.20 -20.60
CA PRO A 421 -30.89 5.56 -21.53
C PRO A 421 -29.55 6.32 -21.66
N GLY A 422 -28.51 5.59 -22.07
CA GLY A 422 -27.15 6.11 -22.27
C GLY A 422 -26.31 6.15 -20.98
N ARG A 423 -25.05 6.59 -21.06
CA ARG A 423 -24.17 6.65 -19.87
C ARG A 423 -24.60 7.79 -18.96
N GLN A 424 -24.87 7.46 -17.70
CA GLN A 424 -25.28 8.36 -16.63
C GLN A 424 -24.20 8.45 -15.53
N VAL A 425 -24.36 9.41 -14.62
CA VAL A 425 -23.59 9.53 -13.38
C VAL A 425 -24.49 9.20 -12.20
N TYR A 426 -23.99 8.35 -11.30
CA TYR A 426 -24.65 7.96 -10.06
C TYR A 426 -23.84 8.38 -8.85
N LEU A 427 -24.50 8.45 -7.69
CA LEU A 427 -23.90 8.63 -6.37
C LEU A 427 -24.52 7.61 -5.43
N LEU A 428 -23.69 6.76 -4.84
CA LEU A 428 -24.06 5.79 -3.82
C LEU A 428 -23.68 6.34 -2.43
N ASP A 429 -24.63 6.41 -1.50
CA ASP A 429 -24.31 6.36 -0.06
C ASP A 429 -23.97 4.90 0.27
N THR A 430 -22.71 4.60 0.56
CA THR A 430 -22.22 3.25 0.88
C THR A 430 -22.56 2.83 2.31
N CYS A 431 -23.07 3.76 3.13
CA CYS A 431 -23.22 3.61 4.57
C CYS A 431 -21.93 3.31 5.35
N ALA A 432 -20.75 3.47 4.75
CA ALA A 432 -19.48 3.37 5.47
C ALA A 432 -19.47 4.31 6.68
N GLY A 433 -19.09 3.79 7.86
CA GLY A 433 -19.10 4.52 9.13
C GLY A 433 -20.47 4.97 9.67
N ALA A 434 -21.59 4.64 9.00
CA ALA A 434 -22.92 5.17 9.33
C ALA A 434 -23.73 4.31 10.32
N GLY A 435 -23.31 3.07 10.58
CA GLY A 435 -24.00 2.12 11.47
C GLY A 435 -25.17 1.38 10.82
N ASP A 436 -25.62 0.30 11.48
CA ASP A 436 -26.52 -0.73 10.92
C ASP A 436 -27.91 -0.23 10.49
N SER A 437 -28.34 0.95 10.99
CA SER A 437 -29.59 1.60 10.60
C SER A 437 -29.53 2.24 9.21
N CYS A 438 -28.34 2.57 8.71
CA CYS A 438 -28.14 3.06 7.36
C CYS A 438 -28.34 1.91 6.35
N LYS A 439 -28.94 2.20 5.17
CA LYS A 439 -29.11 1.26 4.07
C LYS A 439 -28.54 1.90 2.79
N PRO A 440 -27.69 1.22 2.02
CA PRO A 440 -27.07 1.83 0.84
C PRO A 440 -28.12 2.31 -0.17
N SER A 441 -27.88 3.46 -0.78
CA SER A 441 -28.84 4.10 -1.68
C SER A 441 -28.17 4.80 -2.86
N THR A 442 -28.53 4.37 -4.08
CA THR A 442 -28.06 4.95 -5.34
C THR A 442 -28.95 6.10 -5.79
N HIS A 443 -28.35 7.25 -6.11
CA HIS A 443 -29.01 8.43 -6.64
C HIS A 443 -28.49 8.77 -8.03
N LEU A 444 -29.39 9.10 -8.97
CA LEU A 444 -29.03 9.66 -10.27
C LEU A 444 -28.57 11.11 -10.11
N ILE A 445 -27.35 11.41 -10.56
CA ILE A 445 -26.72 12.73 -10.45
C ILE A 445 -26.87 13.55 -11.73
N SER A 446 -26.72 12.90 -12.88
CA SER A 446 -26.75 13.53 -14.19
C SER A 446 -28.18 13.86 -14.63
N THR A 447 -28.74 14.87 -13.99
CA THR A 447 -30.06 15.47 -14.29
C THR A 447 -29.95 16.99 -14.37
N ASP A 448 -30.91 17.66 -14.97
CA ASP A 448 -31.09 19.11 -14.91
C ASP A 448 -32.58 19.45 -14.67
N GLU A 449 -33.05 20.62 -15.12
CA GLU A 449 -34.46 21.01 -15.05
C GLU A 449 -35.30 20.51 -16.25
N ASN A 450 -34.66 19.97 -17.29
CA ASN A 450 -35.29 19.49 -18.53
C ASN A 450 -35.36 17.95 -18.58
N GLY A 451 -34.48 17.25 -17.86
CA GLY A 451 -34.50 15.79 -17.73
C GLY A 451 -33.18 15.21 -17.24
N ALA A 452 -32.73 14.15 -17.91
CA ALA A 452 -31.44 13.50 -17.64
C ALA A 452 -30.36 14.00 -18.61
N LEU A 453 -29.19 14.34 -18.07
CA LEU A 453 -28.02 14.75 -18.84
C LEU A 453 -27.21 13.50 -19.22
N VAL A 454 -27.18 13.14 -20.50
CA VAL A 454 -26.48 11.93 -20.97
C VAL A 454 -25.02 12.26 -21.29
N GLY A 455 -24.09 11.37 -20.94
CA GLY A 455 -22.69 11.45 -21.38
C GLY A 455 -22.34 10.44 -22.48
N THR A 456 -21.11 10.55 -22.99
CA THR A 456 -20.54 9.54 -23.90
C THR A 456 -19.84 8.43 -23.10
N GLU A 457 -19.14 7.53 -23.79
CA GLU A 457 -18.41 6.39 -23.20
C GLU A 457 -17.48 6.71 -22.01
N SER A 458 -16.83 7.89 -21.94
CA SER A 458 -16.17 8.39 -20.71
C SER A 458 -16.98 9.52 -20.07
N ILE A 459 -17.37 9.32 -18.79
CA ILE A 459 -17.73 10.40 -17.87
C ILE A 459 -16.87 10.24 -16.61
N LEU A 460 -16.21 11.32 -16.19
CA LEU A 460 -15.38 11.35 -15.00
C LEU A 460 -16.07 12.23 -13.93
N PRO A 461 -16.72 11.63 -12.92
CA PRO A 461 -17.31 12.39 -11.81
C PRO A 461 -16.27 12.74 -10.75
N SER A 462 -16.56 13.76 -9.94
CA SER A 462 -15.77 14.08 -8.74
C SER A 462 -16.69 14.54 -7.60
N VAL A 463 -16.61 13.85 -6.46
CA VAL A 463 -17.51 14.04 -5.30
C VAL A 463 -16.82 14.78 -4.15
N SER A 464 -17.56 15.69 -3.52
CA SER A 464 -17.14 16.38 -2.29
C SER A 464 -17.08 15.44 -1.07
N SER A 465 -16.31 15.81 -0.04
CA SER A 465 -16.22 15.07 1.23
C SER A 465 -17.56 14.87 1.94
N SER A 466 -18.60 15.63 1.59
CA SER A 466 -19.93 15.56 2.19
C SER A 466 -20.96 14.78 1.35
N GLY A 467 -20.62 14.34 0.13
CA GLY A 467 -21.56 13.81 -0.85
C GLY A 467 -22.55 14.82 -1.42
N ARG A 468 -22.64 16.03 -0.85
CA ARG A 468 -23.62 17.05 -1.27
C ARG A 468 -23.37 17.57 -2.67
N PHE A 469 -22.11 17.73 -3.06
CA PHE A 469 -21.74 18.24 -4.39
C PHE A 469 -21.01 17.16 -5.20
N VAL A 470 -21.41 17.03 -6.46
CA VAL A 470 -20.75 16.18 -7.46
C VAL A 470 -20.53 17.00 -8.74
N ALA A 471 -19.28 17.14 -9.18
CA ALA A 471 -18.95 17.70 -10.49
C ALA A 471 -18.86 16.57 -11.52
N PHE A 472 -19.30 16.81 -12.76
CA PHE A 472 -19.26 15.82 -13.83
C PHE A 472 -19.26 16.46 -15.22
N LEU A 473 -18.89 15.64 -16.22
CA LEU A 473 -19.04 15.94 -17.65
C LEU A 473 -20.32 15.31 -18.19
N ALA A 474 -21.10 16.06 -18.97
CA ALA A 474 -22.21 15.51 -19.76
C ALA A 474 -22.35 16.25 -21.09
N VAL A 475 -23.14 15.70 -22.01
CA VAL A 475 -23.54 16.37 -23.24
C VAL A 475 -24.97 16.87 -23.06
N THR A 476 -25.21 18.15 -23.27
CA THR A 476 -26.58 18.65 -23.39
C THR A 476 -27.15 18.20 -24.72
N PRO A 477 -28.38 17.64 -24.79
CA PRO A 477 -29.20 17.83 -25.96
C PRO A 477 -29.50 19.34 -26.08
N SER A 478 -29.32 19.94 -27.25
CA SER A 478 -29.52 21.38 -27.43
C SER A 478 -31.02 21.74 -27.43
N HIS A 479 -31.58 21.96 -26.24
CA HIS A 479 -32.96 22.42 -26.04
C HIS A 479 -33.13 23.96 -26.13
N SER A 480 -32.21 24.67 -26.79
CA SER A 480 -32.44 26.04 -27.22
C SER A 480 -33.50 26.07 -28.33
N SER A 481 -34.64 26.71 -28.07
CA SER A 481 -35.81 26.75 -28.96
C SER A 481 -35.63 27.66 -30.20
N ASN A 482 -34.66 27.34 -31.08
CA ASN A 482 -34.61 27.80 -32.48
C ASN A 482 -33.48 27.11 -33.29
N GLN A 483 -33.69 25.87 -33.73
CA GLN A 483 -33.19 25.36 -35.01
C GLN A 483 -34.22 24.36 -35.58
N VAL A 484 -34.53 24.48 -36.87
CA VAL A 484 -35.43 23.57 -37.60
C VAL A 484 -34.70 23.06 -38.84
N SER A 485 -34.41 21.77 -38.85
CA SER A 485 -34.12 21.00 -40.07
C SER A 485 -34.11 19.51 -39.74
N ASP A 486 -34.78 18.70 -40.55
CA ASP A 486 -34.84 17.25 -40.41
C ASP A 486 -33.45 16.57 -40.51
N LEU A 487 -33.29 15.47 -39.77
CA LEU A 487 -33.08 14.14 -40.39
C LEU A 487 -33.21 13.04 -39.34
N ALA A 488 -34.04 12.04 -39.62
CA ALA A 488 -34.19 10.86 -38.75
C ALA A 488 -33.06 9.83 -38.97
N ALA A 489 -32.86 8.97 -37.97
CA ALA A 489 -32.06 7.75 -38.05
C ALA A 489 -30.52 7.89 -38.25
N SER A 490 -29.86 8.75 -37.49
CA SER A 490 -28.47 8.49 -37.04
C SER A 490 -28.18 9.14 -35.68
N GLY A 491 -27.26 8.56 -34.91
CA GLY A 491 -27.11 8.79 -33.47
C GLY A 491 -26.33 10.04 -33.03
N ASN A 492 -26.65 11.21 -33.57
CA ASN A 492 -25.99 12.47 -33.17
C ASN A 492 -26.85 13.27 -32.18
N ASN A 493 -26.37 13.37 -30.93
CA ASN A 493 -26.71 14.48 -30.04
C ASN A 493 -26.01 15.78 -30.52
N SER A 494 -26.19 16.92 -29.85
CA SER A 494 -25.54 18.18 -30.26
C SER A 494 -24.04 18.26 -29.93
N GLY A 495 -23.33 17.14 -29.75
CA GLY A 495 -21.87 16.97 -29.77
C GLY A 495 -21.08 17.54 -28.57
N HIS A 496 -21.45 18.71 -28.08
CA HIS A 496 -20.61 19.49 -27.17
C HIS A 496 -20.76 19.05 -25.70
N ARG A 497 -19.64 18.58 -25.12
CA ARG A 497 -19.53 18.35 -23.68
C ARG A 497 -19.56 19.66 -22.91
N GLN A 498 -20.15 19.62 -21.72
CA GLN A 498 -20.21 20.71 -20.75
C GLN A 498 -19.92 20.15 -19.36
N ILE A 499 -19.45 21.02 -18.46
CA ILE A 499 -19.12 20.66 -17.08
C ILE A 499 -20.21 21.20 -16.16
N PHE A 500 -20.70 20.33 -15.27
CA PHE A 500 -21.79 20.61 -14.36
C PHE A 500 -21.38 20.33 -12.91
N ILE A 501 -22.03 21.01 -11.97
CA ILE A 501 -22.10 20.64 -10.56
C ILE A 501 -23.56 20.33 -10.23
N ARG A 502 -23.83 19.14 -9.67
CA ARG A 502 -25.07 18.83 -8.96
C ARG A 502 -24.89 19.15 -7.48
N ASP A 503 -25.74 20.01 -6.93
CA ASP A 503 -26.07 20.01 -5.50
C ASP A 503 -27.17 18.96 -5.29
N THR A 504 -26.85 17.91 -4.54
CA THR A 504 -27.76 16.81 -4.21
C THR A 504 -28.62 17.11 -2.99
N CYS A 505 -28.33 18.21 -2.28
CA CYS A 505 -28.92 18.56 -0.98
C CYS A 505 -28.78 17.48 0.12
N LEU A 506 -27.91 16.48 -0.06
CA LEU A 506 -27.67 15.47 0.97
C LEU A 506 -27.27 16.13 2.29
N ARG A 507 -27.99 15.74 3.35
CA ARG A 507 -27.87 16.27 4.73
C ARG A 507 -28.16 17.78 4.89
N ALA A 508 -28.76 18.45 3.90
CA ALA A 508 -29.14 19.86 3.98
C ALA A 508 -30.66 20.02 4.19
N THR A 509 -31.06 20.86 5.16
CA THR A 509 -32.48 21.26 5.35
C THR A 509 -32.84 22.42 4.41
N ASN A 510 -34.12 22.51 4.03
CA ASN A 510 -34.67 23.56 3.15
C ASN A 510 -33.88 23.76 1.84
N CYS A 511 -33.42 22.66 1.24
CA CYS A 511 -32.56 22.65 0.06
C CYS A 511 -33.25 21.89 -1.08
N THR A 512 -33.31 22.51 -2.27
CA THR A 512 -33.84 21.89 -3.50
C THR A 512 -32.68 21.47 -4.39
N PRO A 513 -32.52 20.18 -4.75
CA PRO A 513 -31.43 19.72 -5.59
C PRO A 513 -31.36 20.48 -6.92
N LYS A 514 -30.18 20.96 -7.29
CA LYS A 514 -29.97 21.80 -8.47
C LYS A 514 -28.72 21.39 -9.22
N THR A 515 -28.81 21.37 -10.55
CA THR A 515 -27.65 21.28 -11.43
C THR A 515 -27.31 22.66 -11.97
N THR A 516 -26.01 22.98 -12.01
CA THR A 516 -25.49 24.24 -12.54
C THR A 516 -24.34 23.94 -13.48
N ARG A 517 -24.43 24.40 -14.73
CA ARG A 517 -23.31 24.40 -15.69
C ARG A 517 -22.25 25.38 -15.21
N ILE A 518 -20.97 24.99 -15.27
CA ILE A 518 -19.82 25.83 -14.89
C ILE A 518 -18.81 26.09 -16.02
N SER A 519 -18.91 25.40 -17.17
CA SER A 519 -18.07 25.69 -18.34
C SER A 519 -18.61 26.90 -19.13
N LEU A 520 -17.84 27.97 -19.26
CA LEU A 520 -18.33 29.20 -19.91
C LEU A 520 -18.55 29.03 -21.41
N LEU A 521 -17.63 28.35 -22.10
CA LEU A 521 -17.81 27.96 -23.51
C LEU A 521 -18.53 26.60 -23.63
N ALA A 522 -19.14 26.35 -24.80
CA ALA A 522 -19.54 25.00 -25.20
C ALA A 522 -18.34 24.38 -25.93
N GLY A 523 -17.88 23.18 -25.52
CA GLY A 523 -16.57 22.67 -25.93
C GLY A 523 -16.39 22.52 -27.45
N ASP A 524 -15.73 23.50 -28.06
CA ASP A 524 -15.57 23.70 -29.50
C ASP A 524 -14.09 23.69 -29.97
N GLY A 525 -13.16 23.49 -29.03
CA GLY A 525 -11.73 23.31 -29.31
C GLY A 525 -11.46 22.07 -30.17
N SER A 526 -11.24 22.27 -31.46
CA SER A 526 -11.04 21.25 -32.50
C SER A 526 -9.65 20.59 -32.49
N GLY A 527 -9.15 20.23 -31.30
CA GLY A 527 -7.84 19.60 -31.12
C GLY A 527 -7.88 18.07 -31.32
N PRO A 528 -7.26 17.50 -32.36
CA PRO A 528 -7.19 16.05 -32.52
C PRO A 528 -6.29 15.41 -31.45
N GLY A 529 -6.80 14.41 -30.75
CA GLY A 529 -6.01 13.57 -29.83
C GLY A 529 -5.83 14.06 -28.40
N ALA A 530 -6.54 15.11 -27.96
CA ALA A 530 -6.53 15.53 -26.56
C ALA A 530 -7.23 14.49 -25.66
N LYS A 531 -6.48 13.81 -24.79
CA LYS A 531 -7.06 12.93 -23.75
C LYS A 531 -7.89 13.76 -22.78
N LEU A 532 -9.12 13.34 -22.52
CA LEU A 532 -10.03 14.03 -21.61
C LEU A 532 -9.59 13.82 -20.16
N ALA A 533 -9.76 14.85 -19.33
CA ALA A 533 -9.61 14.74 -17.89
C ALA A 533 -10.82 15.39 -17.21
N GLY A 534 -11.30 14.76 -16.14
CA GLY A 534 -12.53 15.17 -15.45
C GLY A 534 -12.36 16.46 -14.65
N PRO A 535 -13.48 17.11 -14.28
CA PRO A 535 -13.46 18.11 -13.23
C PRO A 535 -12.97 17.46 -11.92
N SER A 536 -12.10 18.15 -11.17
CA SER A 536 -11.64 17.71 -9.85
C SER A 536 -12.17 18.67 -8.78
N MET A 537 -13.02 18.15 -7.88
CA MET A 537 -13.65 18.94 -6.83
C MET A 537 -12.83 18.91 -5.53
N SER A 538 -12.59 20.08 -4.95
CA SER A 538 -12.06 20.20 -3.57
C SER A 538 -13.03 19.58 -2.55
N GLY A 539 -12.53 18.98 -1.46
CA GLY A 539 -13.38 18.29 -0.48
C GLY A 539 -14.50 19.14 0.12
N GLN A 540 -14.31 20.45 0.27
CA GLN A 540 -15.34 21.41 0.72
C GLN A 540 -16.25 21.96 -0.39
N ALA A 541 -16.11 21.50 -1.64
CA ALA A 541 -16.81 21.98 -2.84
C ALA A 541 -16.64 23.48 -3.19
N ARG A 542 -15.71 24.20 -2.54
CA ARG A 542 -15.46 25.64 -2.78
C ARG A 542 -14.78 25.92 -4.13
N HIS A 543 -14.05 24.94 -4.64
CA HIS A 543 -13.30 25.01 -5.90
C HIS A 543 -13.49 23.72 -6.69
N VAL A 544 -13.58 23.86 -8.01
CA VAL A 544 -13.48 22.78 -8.99
C VAL A 544 -12.37 23.15 -9.97
N ALA A 545 -11.36 22.30 -10.08
CA ALA A 545 -10.32 22.41 -11.11
C ALA A 545 -10.80 21.73 -12.39
N ILE A 546 -10.45 22.31 -13.54
CA ILE A 546 -10.83 21.86 -14.88
C ILE A 546 -9.57 21.79 -15.73
N VAL A 547 -9.35 20.68 -16.44
CA VAL A 547 -8.18 20.50 -17.31
C VAL A 547 -8.53 20.91 -18.74
N GLY A 548 -8.13 22.13 -19.11
CA GLY A 548 -8.38 22.69 -20.43
C GLY A 548 -7.31 22.33 -21.47
N ALA A 549 -7.57 21.32 -22.30
CA ALA A 549 -6.87 21.15 -23.57
C ALA A 549 -7.61 21.96 -24.67
N ASN A 550 -7.40 23.28 -24.68
CA ASN A 550 -7.95 24.25 -25.64
C ASN A 550 -9.50 24.31 -25.82
N GLY A 551 -10.30 23.53 -25.07
CA GLY A 551 -11.76 23.48 -25.21
C GLY A 551 -12.56 23.60 -23.90
N ALA A 552 -11.91 23.96 -22.79
CA ALA A 552 -12.55 24.12 -21.48
C ALA A 552 -11.82 25.18 -20.62
N THR A 553 -11.86 26.44 -21.07
CA THR A 553 -11.46 27.58 -20.23
C THR A 553 -12.59 28.00 -19.29
N LEU A 554 -12.20 28.63 -18.18
CA LEU A 554 -13.05 29.51 -17.38
C LEU A 554 -13.32 30.84 -18.12
#